data_AF-A0A838RPN9-F1
#
_entry.id   AF-A0A838RPN9-F1
#
_cell.length_a   1.000
_cell.length_b   1.000
_cell.length_c   1.000
_cell.angle_alpha   90.00
_cell.angle_beta   90.00
_cell.angle_gamma   90.00
#
_symmetry.space_group_name_H-M   'P 1'
#
loop_
_entity.id
_entity.type
_entity.pdbx_description
1 polymer ?
#
loop_
_entity_poly.entity_id
_entity_poly.type
_entity_poly.pdbx_seq_one_letter_code
_entity_poly.pdbx_strand_id
1 'polypeptide(L)'
;MSVLTALHHLQQPELIRCITHWEQLPPKPPRYAPFPTSLDPRLSVALRAQGIDQLYIHQAAAVEAAQRGEEIVVVTPTASGKTL
;
A
#
# COMPACT_ATOMS: atom_id res chain seq x y z
N MET A 1 22.99 9.65 -10.96
CA MET A 1 23.07 9.95 -9.51
C MET A 1 21.88 9.26 -8.85
N SER A 2 22.10 8.45 -7.81
CA SER A 2 20.99 7.70 -7.17
C SER A 2 20.29 8.55 -6.10
N VAL A 3 19.03 8.21 -5.78
CA VAL A 3 18.31 8.84 -4.65
C VAL A 3 19.06 8.64 -3.34
N LEU A 4 19.65 7.47 -3.12
CA LEU A 4 20.45 7.19 -1.92
C LEU A 4 21.68 8.11 -1.83
N THR A 5 22.35 8.37 -2.95
CA THR A 5 23.48 9.31 -3.01
C THR A 5 23.02 10.72 -2.62
N ALA A 6 21.87 11.17 -3.12
CA ALA A 6 21.32 12.48 -2.76
C ALA A 6 20.96 12.56 -1.27
N LEU A 7 20.35 11.52 -0.70
CA LEU A 7 20.05 11.46 0.74
C LEU A 7 21.32 11.53 1.60
N HIS A 8 22.39 10.82 1.22
CA HIS A 8 23.67 10.92 1.94
C HIS A 8 24.30 12.32 1.84
N HIS A 9 24.10 13.05 0.74
CA HIS A 9 24.57 14.43 0.65
C HIS A 9 23.80 15.36 1.59
N LEU A 10 22.49 15.16 1.79
CA LEU A 10 21.70 15.96 2.75
C LEU A 10 22.17 15.78 4.20
N GLN A 11 22.85 14.69 4.51
CA GLN A 11 23.39 14.40 5.83
C GLN A 11 24.77 15.02 6.09
N GLN A 12 25.37 15.70 5.11
CA GLN A 12 26.65 16.38 5.30
C GLN A 12 26.51 17.56 6.30
N PRO A 13 27.55 17.87 7.11
CA PRO A 13 27.48 18.85 8.19
C PRO A 13 26.92 20.21 7.78
N GLU A 14 27.26 20.67 6.58
CA GLU A 14 26.85 21.96 6.04
C GLU A 14 25.37 22.05 5.65
N LEU A 15 24.75 20.91 5.33
CA LEU A 15 23.34 20.83 4.93
C LEU A 15 22.45 20.39 6.08
N ILE A 16 22.89 19.42 6.88
CA ILE A 16 22.10 18.88 8.00
C ILE A 16 21.81 19.95 9.06
N ARG A 17 22.70 20.94 9.23
CA ARG A 17 22.46 22.10 10.12
C ARG A 17 21.23 22.95 9.71
N CYS A 18 20.82 22.87 8.45
CA CYS A 18 19.66 23.58 7.91
C CYS A 18 18.37 22.73 8.00
N ILE A 19 18.45 21.50 8.53
CA ILE A 19 17.31 20.58 8.69
C ILE A 19 16.96 20.52 10.18
N THR A 20 15.77 20.98 10.53
CA THR A 20 15.30 21.00 11.94
C THR A 20 14.80 19.65 12.42
N HIS A 21 14.37 18.77 11.51
CA HIS A 21 13.87 17.45 11.82
C HIS A 21 14.18 16.45 10.70
N TRP A 22 14.68 15.28 11.09
CA TRP A 22 14.93 14.15 10.19
C TRP A 22 14.37 12.88 10.82
N GLU A 23 13.45 12.23 10.13
CA GLU A 23 12.86 10.96 10.54
C GLU A 23 12.97 9.96 9.39
N GLN A 24 13.41 8.75 9.73
CA GLN A 24 13.40 7.62 8.81
C GLN A 24 12.34 6.62 9.24
N LEU A 25 11.30 6.50 8.44
CA LEU A 25 10.27 5.50 8.65
C LEU A 25 10.77 4.14 8.13
N PRO A 26 10.64 3.05 8.91
CA PRO A 26 11.05 1.72 8.46
C PRO A 26 10.16 1.23 7.32
N PRO A 27 10.69 0.43 6.38
CA PRO A 27 9.88 -0.21 5.36
C PRO A 27 8.87 -1.16 6.01
N LYS A 28 7.62 -1.13 5.52
CA LYS A 28 6.56 -2.00 6.01
C LYS A 28 6.28 -3.11 4.99
N PRO A 29 6.49 -4.39 5.34
CA PRO A 29 6.17 -5.47 4.42
C PRO A 29 4.65 -5.52 4.15
N PRO A 30 4.26 -5.95 2.95
CA PRO A 30 2.86 -6.07 2.61
C PRO A 30 2.19 -7.18 3.43
N ARG A 31 0.90 -7.00 3.71
CA ARG A 31 0.05 -8.03 4.32
C ARG A 31 -1.06 -8.38 3.35
N TYR A 32 -1.15 -9.66 3.00
CA TYR A 32 -2.09 -10.16 2.01
C TYR A 32 -3.16 -11.06 2.63
N ALA A 33 -4.27 -11.20 1.90
CA ALA A 33 -5.36 -12.12 2.15
C ALA A 33 -5.77 -12.80 0.83
N PRO A 34 -6.32 -14.03 0.87
CA PRO A 34 -6.90 -14.64 -0.32
C PRO A 34 -8.08 -13.81 -0.83
N PHE A 35 -8.47 -14.02 -2.08
CA PHE A 35 -9.73 -13.48 -2.59
C PHE A 35 -10.91 -14.00 -1.73
N PRO A 36 -11.85 -13.14 -1.31
CA PRO A 36 -13.04 -13.58 -0.59
C PRO A 36 -13.80 -14.65 -1.38
N THR A 37 -14.29 -15.69 -0.71
CA THR A 37 -15.02 -16.80 -1.36
C THR A 37 -16.35 -16.35 -1.98
N SER A 38 -16.89 -15.25 -1.49
CA SER A 38 -18.08 -14.58 -1.97
C SER A 38 -17.82 -13.66 -3.18
N LEU A 39 -16.55 -13.46 -3.59
CA LEU A 39 -16.22 -12.71 -4.80
C LEU A 39 -16.52 -13.56 -6.05
N ASP A 40 -17.14 -12.96 -7.07
CA ASP A 40 -17.38 -13.65 -8.34
C ASP A 40 -16.05 -14.20 -8.90
N PRO A 41 -15.95 -15.51 -9.20
CA PRO A 41 -14.71 -16.12 -9.68
C PRO A 41 -14.10 -15.41 -10.90
N ARG A 42 -14.93 -14.83 -11.77
CA ARG A 42 -14.47 -14.09 -12.97
C ARG A 42 -13.62 -12.88 -12.60
N LEU A 43 -13.92 -12.21 -11.50
CA LEU A 43 -13.13 -11.08 -11.00
C LEU A 43 -11.76 -11.55 -10.52
N SER A 44 -11.71 -12.66 -9.78
CA SER A 44 -10.42 -13.23 -9.33
C SER A 44 -9.53 -13.68 -10.50
N VAL A 45 -10.11 -14.15 -11.60
CA VAL A 45 -9.37 -14.50 -12.82
C VAL A 45 -8.85 -13.24 -13.51
N ALA A 46 -9.69 -12.21 -13.66
CA ALA A 46 -9.29 -10.95 -14.27
C ALA A 46 -8.17 -10.25 -13.48
N LEU A 47 -8.26 -10.23 -12.15
CA LEU A 47 -7.24 -9.64 -11.28
C LEU A 47 -5.90 -10.39 -11.37
N ARG A 48 -5.92 -11.73 -11.37
CA ARG A 48 -4.71 -12.53 -11.60
C ARG A 48 -4.08 -12.24 -12.97
N ALA A 49 -4.89 -12.06 -14.01
CA ALA A 49 -4.39 -11.69 -15.34
C ALA A 49 -3.72 -10.29 -15.36
N GLN A 50 -3.99 -9.44 -14.38
CA GLN A 50 -3.32 -8.15 -14.17
C GLN A 50 -2.14 -8.23 -13.19
N GLY A 51 -1.71 -9.44 -12.79
CA GLY A 51 -0.62 -9.66 -11.85
C GLY A 51 -1.01 -9.51 -10.37
N ILE A 52 -2.32 -9.52 -10.06
CA ILE A 52 -2.83 -9.44 -8.69
C ILE A 52 -3.24 -10.84 -8.24
N ASP A 53 -2.33 -11.55 -7.59
CA ASP A 53 -2.56 -12.92 -7.13
C ASP A 53 -3.30 -13.02 -5.79
N GLN A 54 -3.19 -11.96 -4.97
CA GLN A 54 -3.80 -11.83 -3.67
C GLN A 54 -4.20 -10.36 -3.42
N LEU A 55 -5.16 -10.16 -2.53
CA LEU A 55 -5.55 -8.82 -2.10
C LEU A 55 -4.70 -8.39 -0.91
N TYR A 56 -4.47 -7.08 -0.76
CA TYR A 56 -4.07 -6.56 0.54
C TYR A 56 -5.18 -6.78 1.55
N ILE A 57 -4.82 -6.97 2.83
CA ILE A 57 -5.80 -7.23 3.91
C ILE A 57 -6.91 -6.17 3.98
N HIS A 58 -6.60 -4.89 3.73
CA HIS A 58 -7.60 -3.82 3.76
C HIS A 58 -8.56 -3.88 2.57
N GLN A 59 -8.10 -4.35 1.41
CA GLN A 59 -8.94 -4.55 0.23
C GLN A 59 -9.90 -5.72 0.46
N ALA A 60 -9.40 -6.86 0.96
CA ALA A 60 -10.24 -8.02 1.26
C ALA A 60 -11.33 -7.68 2.30
N ALA A 61 -10.95 -7.01 3.40
CA ALA A 61 -11.90 -6.57 4.42
C ALA A 61 -12.95 -5.58 3.86
N ALA A 62 -12.55 -4.67 2.98
CA ALA A 62 -13.47 -3.74 2.33
C ALA A 62 -14.47 -4.44 1.42
N VAL A 63 -14.00 -5.40 0.60
CA VAL A 63 -14.87 -6.19 -0.29
C VAL A 63 -15.87 -7.01 0.53
N GLU A 64 -15.43 -7.69 1.59
CA GLU A 64 -16.32 -8.48 2.45
C GLU A 64 -17.38 -7.62 3.14
N ALA A 65 -17.01 -6.44 3.65
CA ALA A 65 -17.95 -5.51 4.26
C ALA A 65 -18.96 -4.96 3.25
N ALA A 66 -18.50 -4.54 2.06
CA ALA A 66 -19.37 -4.06 1.00
C ALA A 66 -20.38 -5.14 0.56
N GLN A 67 -19.98 -6.41 0.49
CA GLN A 67 -20.87 -7.52 0.15
C GLN A 67 -21.92 -7.82 1.22
N ARG A 68 -21.66 -7.46 2.49
CA ARG A 68 -22.67 -7.50 3.56
C ARG A 68 -23.63 -6.30 3.53
N GLY A 69 -23.47 -5.38 2.58
CA GLY A 69 -24.29 -4.16 2.47
C GLY A 69 -23.90 -3.07 3.46
N GLU A 70 -22.67 -3.11 4.00
CA GLU A 70 -22.18 -2.12 4.96
C GLU A 70 -21.62 -0.89 4.25
N GLU A 71 -21.86 0.30 4.81
CA GLU A 71 -21.16 1.52 4.43
C GLU A 71 -19.79 1.56 5.12
N ILE A 72 -18.72 1.76 4.33
CA ILE A 72 -17.35 1.70 4.84
C ILE A 72 -16.52 2.92 4.48
N VAL A 73 -15.61 3.29 5.38
CA VAL A 73 -14.56 4.27 5.14
C VAL A 73 -13.21 3.54 5.25
N VAL A 74 -12.45 3.54 4.15
CA VAL A 74 -11.12 2.91 4.09
C VAL A 74 -10.05 4.00 4.10
N VAL A 75 -9.27 4.05 5.18
CA VAL A 75 -8.16 5.01 5.33
C VAL A 75 -6.85 4.30 5.01
N THR A 76 -6.33 4.54 3.81
CA THR A 76 -5.05 3.98 3.36
C THR A 76 -4.18 5.07 2.71
N PRO A 77 -2.84 4.98 2.78
CA PRO A 77 -1.95 5.93 2.10
C PRO A 77 -2.13 5.92 0.56
N THR A 78 -1.57 6.93 -0.11
CA THR A 78 -1.47 6.95 -1.58
C THR A 78 -0.75 5.71 -2.12
N ALA A 79 -1.13 5.26 -3.32
CA ALA A 79 -0.58 4.06 -3.98
C ALA A 79 -0.77 2.73 -3.22
N SER A 80 -1.69 2.68 -2.25
CA SER A 80 -2.05 1.46 -1.49
C SER A 80 -3.03 0.51 -2.20
N GLY A 81 -3.40 0.81 -3.45
CA GLY A 81 -4.37 0.01 -4.21
C GLY A 81 -5.84 0.26 -3.85
N LYS A 82 -6.19 1.43 -3.30
CA LYS A 82 -7.58 1.77 -2.91
C LYS A 82 -8.56 1.92 -4.10
N THR A 83 -8.08 1.99 -5.35
CA THR A 83 -8.92 2.11 -6.55
C THR A 83 -9.32 0.76 -7.14
N LEU A 84 -8.66 -0.32 -6.71
CA LEU A 84 -8.96 -1.70 -7.10
C LEU A 84 -10.48 -1.95 -7.18
#